data_AF-L0D7E2-F1
#
_entry.id   AF-L0D7E2-F1
#
_cell.length_a   1.000
_cell.length_b   1.000
_cell.length_c   1.000
_cell.angle_alpha   90.00
_cell.angle_beta   90.00
_cell.angle_gamma   90.00
#
_symmetry.space_group_name_H-M   'P 1'
#
loop_
_entity.id
_entity.type
_entity.pdbx_description
1 polymer ?
#
loop_
_entity_poly.entity_id
_entity_poly.type
_entity_poly.pdbx_seq_one_letter_code
_entity_poly.pdbx_strand_id
1 'polypeptide(L)'
;MTQSQSKSGSERKRDRLRGVIEQPASHGEERFRAWIGRGKGKGRQVNLGLYSDRWLAAFAYNAAVEATRGDLRTKNEIPETHQPSADQVRRITSRVRVRLGLDKPMLSDEVPPSAEQLLTLLEITVASFWRGQVATHVADLGRELGVAARRLAEAARLLFWSHSSGHPPAREALALLLARRLDRTFRRADVTREVLDDDGDDELRLARWLVYPDELPGGGGFRETIAHLYLLEAEKVDSSRSATTPAWALTLGVVPPFSSERVRSAYRARSKTVHPDTGGDHAEFVRLQAAYEDAQRYCAARGL
;
A
#
# COMPACT_ATOMS: atom_id res chain seq x y z
N MET A 1 31.57 -54.25 -52.53
CA MET A 1 30.79 -53.11 -52.02
C MET A 1 30.64 -53.29 -50.52
N THR A 2 31.53 -52.72 -49.73
CA THR A 2 31.61 -52.92 -48.28
C THR A 2 31.05 -51.66 -47.61
N GLN A 3 29.91 -51.81 -46.92
CA GLN A 3 29.25 -50.72 -46.20
C GLN A 3 30.06 -50.36 -44.94
N SER A 4 30.70 -49.18 -44.96
CA SER A 4 31.25 -48.53 -43.78
C SER A 4 30.11 -48.08 -42.87
N GLN A 5 29.77 -48.91 -41.88
CA GLN A 5 28.91 -48.50 -40.78
C GLN A 5 29.65 -47.51 -39.87
N SER A 6 29.03 -46.34 -39.77
CA SER A 6 29.49 -45.11 -39.14
C SER A 6 29.75 -45.27 -37.62
N LYS A 7 31.01 -45.12 -37.21
CA LYS A 7 31.45 -44.92 -35.81
C LYS A 7 31.09 -43.52 -35.23
N SER A 8 30.00 -42.87 -35.66
CA SER A 8 29.72 -41.47 -35.26
C SER A 8 29.03 -41.30 -33.89
N GLY A 9 28.71 -42.41 -33.19
CA GLY A 9 28.04 -42.36 -31.88
C GLY A 9 28.95 -42.12 -30.67
N SER A 10 30.26 -42.38 -30.81
CA SER A 10 31.23 -42.32 -29.70
C SER A 10 31.78 -40.92 -29.46
N GLU A 11 32.00 -40.15 -30.53
CA GLU A 11 32.61 -38.82 -30.47
C GLU A 11 31.68 -37.78 -29.83
N ARG A 12 30.37 -37.85 -30.11
CA ARG A 12 29.37 -36.91 -29.58
C ARG A 12 29.21 -36.96 -28.05
N LYS A 13 29.73 -37.99 -27.35
CA LYS A 13 29.68 -38.06 -25.88
C LYS A 13 30.76 -37.25 -25.18
N ARG A 14 31.89 -36.94 -25.84
CA ARG A 14 33.01 -36.21 -25.21
C ARG A 14 32.77 -34.70 -25.11
N ASP A 15 31.91 -34.13 -25.96
CA ASP A 15 31.67 -32.69 -26.01
C ASP A 15 30.49 -32.20 -25.14
N ARG A 16 29.90 -33.08 -24.32
CA ARG A 16 28.77 -32.68 -23.47
C ARG A 16 29.25 -31.94 -22.23
N LEU A 17 29.14 -30.62 -22.29
CA LEU A 17 29.36 -29.73 -21.14
C LEU A 17 28.32 -30.00 -20.05
N ARG A 18 28.80 -30.17 -18.81
CA ARG A 18 27.94 -30.49 -17.67
C ARG A 18 27.04 -29.30 -17.36
N GLY A 19 25.74 -29.58 -17.18
CA GLY A 19 24.75 -28.57 -16.81
C GLY A 19 24.42 -27.56 -17.92
N VAL A 20 24.87 -27.81 -19.16
CA VAL A 20 24.55 -26.97 -20.32
C VAL A 20 23.59 -27.76 -21.23
N ILE A 21 22.48 -27.12 -21.61
CA ILE A 21 21.52 -27.65 -22.58
C ILE A 21 21.42 -26.65 -23.71
N GLU A 22 21.68 -27.11 -24.93
CA GLU A 22 21.42 -26.35 -26.14
C GLU A 22 19.92 -26.22 -26.36
N GLN A 23 19.46 -24.99 -26.56
CA GLN A 23 18.06 -24.72 -26.89
C GLN A 23 17.92 -24.58 -28.41
N PRO A 24 16.78 -25.02 -28.99
CA PRO A 24 16.52 -24.81 -30.41
C PRO A 24 16.63 -23.33 -30.73
N ALA A 25 17.35 -23.02 -31.82
CA ALA A 25 17.60 -21.66 -32.25
C ALA A 25 16.27 -20.90 -32.40
N SER A 26 16.14 -19.81 -31.65
CA SER A 26 15.01 -18.88 -31.77
C SER A 26 15.54 -17.66 -32.51
N HIS A 27 15.02 -17.40 -33.71
CA HIS A 27 15.50 -16.34 -34.61
C HIS A 27 16.94 -16.53 -35.16
N GLY A 28 17.37 -17.77 -35.37
CA GLY A 28 18.69 -18.05 -35.97
C GLY A 28 19.89 -17.89 -35.03
N GLU A 29 19.66 -17.47 -33.79
CA GLU A 29 20.69 -17.45 -32.74
C GLU A 29 20.63 -18.74 -31.92
N GLU A 30 21.77 -19.43 -31.83
CA GLU A 30 21.95 -20.53 -30.88
C GLU A 30 21.92 -19.99 -29.44
N ARG A 31 21.21 -20.69 -28.55
CA ARG A 31 21.11 -20.30 -27.13
C ARG A 31 21.40 -21.49 -26.25
N PHE A 32 22.27 -21.28 -25.27
CA PHE A 32 22.69 -22.29 -24.33
C PHE A 32 22.14 -21.97 -22.95
N ARG A 33 21.38 -22.90 -22.37
CA ARG A 33 20.84 -22.79 -21.03
C ARG A 33 21.77 -23.47 -20.04
N ALA A 34 22.23 -22.73 -19.04
CA ALA A 34 22.95 -23.29 -17.90
C ALA A 34 21.98 -23.60 -16.76
N TRP A 35 22.12 -24.77 -16.15
CA TRP A 35 21.31 -25.19 -15.01
C TRP A 35 22.12 -26.02 -14.02
N ILE A 36 21.75 -25.95 -12.73
CA ILE A 36 22.35 -26.76 -11.67
C ILE A 36 21.27 -27.46 -10.87
N GLY A 37 21.45 -28.76 -10.64
CA GLY A 37 20.56 -29.61 -9.83
C GLY A 37 21.27 -30.18 -8.60
N ARG A 38 20.56 -30.22 -7.47
CA ARG A 38 21.03 -30.92 -6.26
C ARG A 38 20.86 -32.45 -6.42
N GLY A 39 21.86 -33.11 -7.00
CA GLY A 39 22.04 -34.58 -6.94
C GLY A 39 20.96 -35.42 -7.65
N LYS A 40 21.15 -36.76 -7.63
CA LYS A 40 20.16 -37.73 -8.12
C LYS A 40 19.01 -37.81 -7.09
N GLY A 41 18.00 -36.97 -7.26
CA GLY A 41 16.75 -37.05 -6.49
C GLY A 41 16.16 -35.67 -6.20
N LYS A 42 14.98 -35.39 -6.79
CA LYS A 42 14.00 -34.31 -6.51
C LYS A 42 14.51 -32.91 -6.08
N GLY A 43 15.78 -32.59 -6.29
CA GLY A 43 16.33 -31.27 -5.99
C GLY A 43 15.81 -30.23 -6.97
N ARG A 44 15.43 -29.05 -6.46
CA ARG A 44 15.04 -27.89 -7.27
C ARG A 44 16.16 -27.59 -8.29
N GLN A 45 15.82 -27.65 -9.57
CA GLN A 45 16.71 -27.20 -10.64
C GLN A 45 16.69 -25.68 -10.66
N VAL A 46 17.88 -25.07 -10.62
CA VAL A 46 18.02 -23.61 -10.72
C VAL A 46 18.48 -23.28 -12.14
N ASN A 47 17.70 -22.46 -12.83
CA ASN A 47 18.06 -21.91 -14.13
C ASN A 47 19.00 -20.71 -13.93
N LEU A 48 20.22 -20.82 -14.45
CA LEU A 48 21.28 -19.82 -14.29
C LEU A 48 21.26 -18.76 -15.41
N GLY A 49 20.45 -18.96 -16.46
CA GLY A 49 20.28 -18.02 -17.56
C GLY A 49 20.44 -18.65 -18.95
N LEU A 50 20.24 -17.81 -19.96
CA LEU A 50 20.49 -18.10 -21.36
C LEU A 50 21.75 -17.34 -21.80
N TYR A 51 22.59 -18.00 -22.58
CA TYR A 51 23.87 -17.48 -23.06
C TYR A 51 23.99 -17.69 -24.57
N SER A 52 24.68 -16.79 -25.25
CA SER A 52 24.92 -16.85 -26.70
C SER A 52 26.00 -17.86 -27.10
N ASP A 53 26.83 -18.30 -26.13
CA ASP A 53 27.90 -19.26 -26.34
C ASP A 53 27.80 -20.39 -25.29
N ARG A 54 28.01 -21.62 -25.72
CA ARG A 54 28.03 -22.82 -24.86
C ARG A 54 29.09 -22.73 -23.78
N TRP A 55 30.21 -22.06 -24.06
CA TRP A 55 31.30 -21.89 -23.12
C TRP A 55 30.97 -20.87 -22.02
N LEU A 56 30.22 -19.82 -22.34
CA LEU A 56 29.67 -18.90 -21.33
C LEU A 56 28.64 -19.59 -20.42
N ALA A 57 27.81 -20.48 -20.98
CA ALA A 57 26.91 -21.31 -20.19
C ALA A 57 27.68 -22.27 -19.27
N ALA A 58 28.77 -22.88 -19.77
CA ALA A 58 29.65 -23.73 -18.96
C ALA A 58 30.38 -22.94 -17.85
N PHE A 59 30.79 -21.70 -18.13
CA PHE A 59 31.35 -20.80 -17.12
C PHE A 59 30.34 -20.49 -16.01
N ALA A 60 29.10 -20.15 -16.38
CA ALA A 60 28.03 -19.91 -15.42
C ALA A 60 27.75 -21.14 -14.54
N TYR A 61 27.80 -22.34 -15.13
CA TYR A 61 27.71 -23.60 -14.37
C TYR A 61 28.87 -23.77 -13.39
N ASN A 62 30.11 -23.54 -13.82
CA ASN A 62 31.30 -23.64 -12.97
C ASN A 62 31.19 -22.67 -11.77
N ALA A 63 30.83 -21.41 -12.02
CA ALA A 63 30.61 -20.41 -10.99
C ALA A 63 29.52 -20.86 -9.99
N ALA A 64 28.45 -21.48 -10.48
CA ALA A 64 27.38 -21.99 -9.61
C ALA A 64 27.82 -23.21 -8.77
N VAL A 65 28.65 -24.09 -9.33
CA VAL A 65 29.21 -25.24 -8.60
C VAL A 65 30.15 -24.75 -7.50
N GLU A 66 31.05 -23.83 -7.82
CA GLU A 66 32.00 -23.23 -6.87
C GLU A 66 31.25 -22.55 -5.71
N ALA A 67 30.24 -21.74 -6.03
CA ALA A 67 29.47 -21.02 -5.03
C ALA A 67 28.60 -21.92 -4.14
N THR A 68 28.26 -23.14 -4.57
CA THR A 68 27.35 -24.03 -3.80
C THR A 68 28.02 -25.23 -3.14
N ARG A 69 29.19 -25.66 -3.65
CA ARG A 69 29.85 -26.92 -3.23
C ARG A 69 31.35 -26.76 -2.97
N GLY A 70 31.90 -25.55 -3.12
CA GLY A 70 33.34 -25.32 -3.09
C GLY A 70 34.07 -25.98 -4.28
N ASP A 71 35.39 -26.12 -4.16
CA ASP A 71 36.27 -26.59 -5.24
C ASP A 71 36.24 -28.12 -5.49
N LEU A 72 35.40 -28.87 -4.78
CA LEU A 72 35.46 -30.33 -4.73
C LEU A 72 34.86 -31.06 -5.97
N ARG A 73 34.58 -30.36 -7.08
CA ARG A 73 33.98 -30.97 -8.27
C ARG A 73 34.72 -30.64 -9.56
N THR A 74 34.68 -31.61 -10.47
CA THR A 74 35.14 -31.47 -11.85
C THR A 74 34.41 -30.31 -12.52
N LYS A 75 35.15 -29.22 -12.77
CA LYS A 75 34.71 -28.05 -13.55
C LYS A 75 34.70 -28.41 -15.03
N ASN A 76 33.85 -27.76 -15.81
CA ASN A 76 33.98 -27.80 -17.27
C ASN A 76 35.27 -27.08 -17.65
N GLU A 77 36.11 -27.68 -18.50
CA GLU A 77 37.27 -27.01 -19.08
C GLU A 77 36.79 -26.01 -20.13
N ILE A 78 37.26 -24.77 -20.06
CA ILE A 78 36.88 -23.69 -20.98
C ILE A 78 38.13 -23.34 -21.79
N PRO A 79 38.11 -23.49 -23.13
CA PRO A 79 39.25 -23.10 -23.97
C PRO A 79 39.62 -21.63 -23.78
N GLU A 80 40.91 -21.31 -23.88
CA GLU A 80 41.42 -19.94 -23.71
C GLU A 80 40.74 -18.93 -24.64
N THR A 81 40.45 -19.33 -25.89
CA THR A 81 39.74 -18.51 -26.89
C THR A 81 38.31 -18.14 -26.51
N HIS A 82 37.72 -18.85 -25.54
CA HIS A 82 36.36 -18.65 -25.06
C HIS A 82 36.29 -18.19 -23.60
N GLN A 83 37.43 -17.78 -23.02
CA GLN A 83 37.41 -17.22 -21.68
C GLN A 83 36.61 -15.90 -21.66
N PRO A 84 35.67 -15.74 -20.71
CA PRO A 84 34.91 -14.51 -20.60
C PRO A 84 35.82 -13.33 -20.23
N SER A 85 35.51 -12.15 -20.75
CA SER A 85 36.17 -10.91 -20.31
C SER A 85 35.91 -10.64 -18.83
N ALA A 86 36.72 -9.79 -18.18
CA ALA A 86 36.55 -9.45 -16.78
C ALA A 86 35.14 -8.91 -16.45
N ASP A 87 34.54 -8.14 -17.37
CA ASP A 87 33.15 -7.66 -17.23
C ASP A 87 32.13 -8.79 -17.35
N GLN A 88 32.32 -9.71 -18.28
CA GLN A 88 31.47 -10.89 -18.40
C GLN A 88 31.55 -11.76 -17.15
N VAL A 89 32.76 -11.97 -16.60
CA VAL A 89 32.96 -12.68 -15.33
C VAL A 89 32.14 -12.03 -14.22
N ARG A 90 32.28 -10.71 -13.99
CA ARG A 90 31.53 -9.99 -12.94
C ARG A 90 30.01 -10.14 -13.11
N ARG A 91 29.51 -9.93 -14.34
CA ARG A 91 28.06 -10.00 -14.64
C ARG A 91 27.51 -11.41 -14.46
N ILE A 92 28.22 -12.42 -14.97
CA ILE A 92 27.78 -13.83 -14.88
C ILE A 92 27.80 -14.28 -13.43
N THR A 93 28.88 -14.01 -12.69
CA THR A 93 29.01 -14.39 -11.27
C THR A 93 27.94 -13.73 -10.41
N SER A 94 27.70 -12.43 -10.58
CA SER A 94 26.61 -11.72 -9.86
C SER A 94 25.25 -12.33 -10.18
N ARG A 95 24.93 -12.57 -11.46
CA ARG A 95 23.66 -13.19 -11.87
C ARG A 95 23.50 -14.59 -11.29
N VAL A 96 24.56 -15.40 -11.30
CA VAL A 96 24.56 -16.75 -10.72
C VAL A 96 24.28 -16.69 -9.22
N ARG A 97 24.98 -15.81 -8.49
CA ARG A 97 24.78 -15.66 -7.04
C ARG A 97 23.37 -15.20 -6.68
N VAL A 98 22.79 -14.25 -7.43
CA VAL A 98 21.39 -13.82 -7.28
C VAL A 98 20.43 -14.99 -7.53
N ARG A 99 20.62 -15.75 -8.63
CA ARG A 99 19.76 -16.89 -8.99
C ARG A 99 19.83 -18.04 -8.00
N LEU A 100 20.98 -18.22 -7.36
CA LEU A 100 21.18 -19.19 -6.30
C LEU A 100 20.68 -18.70 -4.94
N GLY A 101 20.27 -17.44 -4.81
CA GLY A 101 19.88 -16.83 -3.55
C GLY A 101 21.04 -16.59 -2.59
N LEU A 102 22.28 -16.56 -3.10
CA LEU A 102 23.49 -16.26 -2.32
C LEU A 102 23.70 -14.75 -2.14
N ASP A 103 23.21 -13.96 -3.10
CA ASP A 103 23.12 -12.50 -3.02
C ASP A 103 21.69 -12.06 -2.66
N LYS A 104 20.87 -12.98 -2.13
CA LYS A 104 19.77 -12.51 -1.31
C LYS A 104 20.49 -11.67 -0.24
N PRO A 105 20.20 -10.36 -0.09
CA PRO A 105 20.71 -9.65 1.07
C PRO A 105 20.37 -10.58 2.22
N MET A 106 21.36 -10.96 3.05
CA MET A 106 21.02 -11.64 4.29
C MET A 106 19.87 -10.79 4.83
N LEU A 107 18.68 -11.37 4.89
CA LEU A 107 17.58 -10.75 5.61
C LEU A 107 18.21 -10.65 6.99
N SER A 108 18.73 -9.45 7.30
CA SER A 108 19.57 -9.15 8.44
C SER A 108 18.87 -9.78 9.62
N ASP A 109 19.39 -10.92 10.09
CA ASP A 109 18.73 -11.88 11.02
C ASP A 109 17.37 -11.36 11.48
N GLU A 110 16.32 -11.48 10.62
CA GLU A 110 15.09 -10.65 10.68
C GLU A 110 14.94 -9.98 12.04
N VAL A 111 15.63 -8.85 12.23
CA VAL A 111 15.54 -8.15 13.51
C VAL A 111 14.10 -7.72 13.48
N PRO A 112 13.23 -8.28 14.35
CA PRO A 112 11.83 -7.97 14.28
C PRO A 112 11.76 -6.45 14.27
N PRO A 113 11.03 -5.85 13.32
CA PRO A 113 10.99 -4.41 13.19
C PRO A 113 10.77 -3.82 14.56
N SER A 114 11.62 -2.86 14.94
CA SER A 114 11.56 -2.26 16.26
C SER A 114 10.14 -1.80 16.56
N ALA A 115 9.76 -1.72 17.83
CA ALA A 115 8.41 -1.30 18.22
C ALA A 115 8.00 0.01 17.51
N GLU A 116 8.95 0.93 17.29
CA GLU A 116 8.77 2.19 16.58
C GLU A 116 8.54 2.02 15.05
N GLN A 117 9.23 1.08 14.40
CA GLN A 117 9.00 0.77 12.99
C GLN A 117 7.64 0.11 12.76
N LEU A 118 7.24 -0.81 13.65
CA LEU A 118 5.90 -1.39 13.62
C LEU A 118 4.82 -0.33 13.87
N LEU A 119 5.08 0.61 14.79
CA LEU A 119 4.24 1.78 15.03
C LEU A 119 4.05 2.61 13.76
N THR A 120 5.15 2.93 13.09
CA THR A 120 5.16 3.75 11.88
C THR A 120 4.39 3.06 10.74
N LEU A 121 4.60 1.76 10.56
CA LEU A 121 3.87 0.98 9.55
C LEU A 121 2.36 0.95 9.84
N LEU A 122 1.99 0.83 11.13
CA LEU A 122 0.60 0.90 11.54
C LEU A 122 0.01 2.29 11.27
N GLU A 123 0.70 3.37 11.62
CA GLU A 123 0.27 4.75 11.34
C GLU A 123 0.03 4.99 9.85
N ILE A 124 0.96 4.57 8.99
CA ILE A 124 0.85 4.72 7.53
C ILE A 124 -0.38 3.96 7.02
N THR A 125 -0.58 2.73 7.51
CA THR A 125 -1.70 1.88 7.09
C THR A 125 -3.04 2.48 7.52
N VAL A 126 -3.16 2.92 8.78
CA VAL A 126 -4.34 3.60 9.34
C VAL A 126 -4.63 4.88 8.57
N ALA A 127 -3.65 5.77 8.44
CA ALA A 127 -3.83 7.07 7.82
C ALA A 127 -4.21 6.94 6.33
N SER A 128 -3.62 5.97 5.62
CA SER A 128 -3.94 5.72 4.21
C SER A 128 -5.34 5.14 4.05
N PHE A 129 -5.74 4.21 4.91
CA PHE A 129 -7.11 3.68 4.95
C PHE A 129 -8.14 4.79 5.22
N TRP A 130 -7.90 5.63 6.23
CA TRP A 130 -8.77 6.75 6.59
C TRP A 130 -8.89 7.79 5.48
N ARG A 131 -7.77 8.17 4.83
CA ARG A 131 -7.82 9.06 3.67
C ARG A 131 -8.67 8.49 2.54
N GLY A 132 -8.58 7.18 2.30
CA GLY A 132 -9.41 6.49 1.32
C GLY A 132 -10.90 6.50 1.66
N GLN A 133 -11.26 6.26 2.93
CA GLN A 133 -12.66 6.19 3.38
C GLN A 133 -13.32 7.58 3.50
N VAL A 134 -12.58 8.60 3.95
CA VAL A 134 -13.07 9.99 4.00
C VAL A 134 -13.37 10.51 2.58
N ALA A 135 -12.55 10.12 1.60
CA ALA A 135 -12.78 10.46 0.20
C ALA A 135 -14.06 9.85 -0.39
N THR A 136 -14.60 8.77 0.21
CA THR A 136 -15.78 8.05 -0.29
C THR A 136 -17.11 8.41 0.38
N HIS A 137 -17.13 9.37 1.32
CA HIS A 137 -18.34 9.96 1.94
C HIS A 137 -19.50 8.97 2.19
N VAL A 138 -19.42 8.19 3.26
CA VAL A 138 -20.52 7.31 3.70
C VAL A 138 -21.21 7.91 4.93
N ALA A 139 -22.54 7.90 4.94
CA ALA A 139 -23.41 8.54 5.94
C ALA A 139 -23.35 7.92 7.35
N ASP A 140 -22.57 6.86 7.56
CA ASP A 140 -22.46 6.15 8.85
C ASP A 140 -20.99 6.00 9.26
N LEU A 141 -20.34 7.15 9.47
CA LEU A 141 -18.92 7.25 9.82
C LEU A 141 -18.61 6.47 11.12
N GLY A 142 -19.55 6.42 12.07
CA GLY A 142 -19.39 5.73 13.36
C GLY A 142 -19.29 4.21 13.22
N ARG A 143 -20.12 3.60 12.39
CA ARG A 143 -20.05 2.15 12.11
C ARG A 143 -18.77 1.79 11.37
N GLU A 144 -18.39 2.58 10.37
CA GLU A 144 -17.15 2.36 9.60
C GLU A 144 -15.90 2.57 10.46
N LEU A 145 -15.88 3.57 11.35
CA LEU A 145 -14.86 3.76 12.40
C LEU A 145 -14.71 2.50 13.26
N GLY A 146 -15.82 1.94 13.74
CA GLY A 146 -15.81 0.74 14.57
C GLY A 146 -15.32 -0.51 13.82
N VAL A 147 -15.67 -0.68 12.55
CA VAL A 147 -15.17 -1.79 11.70
C VAL A 147 -13.68 -1.63 11.42
N ALA A 148 -13.24 -0.42 11.10
CA ALA A 148 -11.84 -0.10 10.84
C ALA A 148 -10.96 -0.34 12.08
N ALA A 149 -11.39 0.12 13.26
CA ALA A 149 -10.68 -0.06 14.52
C ALA A 149 -10.51 -1.56 14.87
N ARG A 150 -11.56 -2.37 14.68
CA ARG A 150 -11.51 -3.83 14.89
C ARG A 150 -10.53 -4.52 13.95
N ARG A 151 -10.59 -4.21 12.65
CA ARG A 151 -9.65 -4.75 11.66
C ARG A 151 -8.21 -4.33 11.92
N LEU A 152 -8.01 -3.11 12.43
CA LEU A 152 -6.70 -2.64 12.83
C LEU A 152 -6.16 -3.42 14.03
N ALA A 153 -6.99 -3.64 15.05
CA ALA A 153 -6.61 -4.41 16.22
C ALA A 153 -6.30 -5.88 15.86
N GLU A 154 -7.04 -6.47 14.91
CA GLU A 154 -6.77 -7.81 14.37
C GLU A 154 -5.47 -7.85 13.57
N ALA A 155 -5.24 -6.88 12.67
CA ALA A 155 -4.00 -6.78 11.90
C ALA A 155 -2.79 -6.55 12.81
N ALA A 156 -2.92 -5.70 13.83
CA ALA A 156 -1.91 -5.52 14.86
C ALA A 156 -1.68 -6.84 15.61
N ARG A 157 -2.72 -7.53 16.06
CA ARG A 157 -2.57 -8.85 16.69
C ARG A 157 -1.82 -9.84 15.80
N LEU A 158 -2.10 -9.89 14.50
CA LEU A 158 -1.41 -10.76 13.54
C LEU A 158 0.05 -10.33 13.30
N LEU A 159 0.34 -9.03 13.25
CA LEU A 159 1.70 -8.49 13.05
C LEU A 159 2.59 -8.59 14.29
N PHE A 160 2.01 -8.46 15.48
CA PHE A 160 2.72 -8.49 16.76
C PHE A 160 2.75 -9.88 17.41
N TRP A 161 2.27 -10.93 16.73
CA TRP A 161 2.34 -12.32 17.21
C TRP A 161 3.66 -13.04 16.89
N SER A 162 4.75 -12.30 16.67
CA SER A 162 6.09 -12.85 16.88
C SER A 162 6.43 -12.71 18.37
N HIS A 163 6.49 -13.83 19.09
CA HIS A 163 6.82 -13.91 20.51
C HIS A 163 8.31 -13.55 20.78
N SER A 164 8.70 -12.31 20.51
CA SER A 164 9.98 -11.77 20.97
C SER A 164 9.77 -11.11 22.33
N SER A 165 10.33 -11.73 23.37
CA SER A 165 10.31 -11.26 24.74
C SER A 165 10.84 -9.83 24.83
N GLY A 166 9.97 -8.87 25.16
CA GLY A 166 10.33 -7.46 25.40
C GLY A 166 9.47 -6.44 24.65
N HIS A 167 8.61 -6.83 23.71
CA HIS A 167 7.70 -5.90 23.05
C HIS A 167 6.41 -5.69 23.87
N PRO A 168 5.88 -4.45 23.94
CA PRO A 168 4.57 -4.22 24.51
C PRO A 168 3.54 -5.03 23.71
N PRO A 169 2.55 -5.66 24.37
CA PRO A 169 1.51 -6.39 23.66
C PRO A 169 0.83 -5.44 22.67
N ALA A 170 0.35 -5.96 21.52
CA ALA A 170 -0.27 -5.17 20.45
C ALA A 170 -1.25 -4.09 20.95
N ARG A 171 -1.97 -4.47 22.00
CA ARG A 171 -2.96 -3.70 22.74
C ARG A 171 -2.38 -2.44 23.42
N GLU A 172 -1.18 -2.53 23.98
CA GLU A 172 -0.47 -1.44 24.65
C GLU A 172 0.27 -0.56 23.65
N ALA A 173 0.80 -1.15 22.58
CA ALA A 173 1.32 -0.39 21.44
C ALA A 173 0.24 0.50 20.79
N LEU A 174 -1.00 -0.02 20.67
CA LEU A 174 -2.13 0.73 20.14
C LEU A 174 -2.55 1.88 21.06
N ALA A 175 -2.59 1.65 22.37
CA ALA A 175 -2.88 2.68 23.36
C ALA A 175 -1.82 3.79 23.34
N LEU A 176 -0.53 3.45 23.30
CA LEU A 176 0.56 4.43 23.20
C LEU A 176 0.48 5.27 21.91
N LEU A 177 0.06 4.66 20.81
CA LEU A 177 -0.17 5.35 19.54
C LEU A 177 -1.31 6.36 19.63
N LEU A 178 -2.44 5.93 20.18
CA LEU A 178 -3.59 6.79 20.36
C LEU A 178 -3.25 7.94 21.32
N ALA A 179 -2.57 7.68 22.44
CA ALA A 179 -2.10 8.71 23.36
C ALA A 179 -1.28 9.79 22.62
N ARG A 180 -0.24 9.39 21.89
CA ARG A 180 0.62 10.32 21.13
C ARG A 180 -0.13 11.10 20.06
N ARG A 181 -1.12 10.47 19.41
CA ARG A 181 -1.92 11.11 18.37
C ARG A 181 -2.89 12.12 18.97
N LEU A 182 -3.55 11.77 20.07
CA LEU A 182 -4.48 12.63 20.79
C LEU A 182 -3.72 13.81 21.38
N ASP A 183 -2.58 13.59 22.03
CA ASP A 183 -1.68 14.64 22.51
C ASP A 183 -1.31 15.62 21.37
N ARG A 184 -0.85 15.13 20.22
CA ARG A 184 -0.53 15.99 19.06
C ARG A 184 -1.73 16.71 18.44
N THR A 185 -2.92 16.11 18.49
CA THR A 185 -4.13 16.66 17.86
C THR A 185 -4.79 17.68 18.79
N PHE A 186 -4.81 17.40 20.10
CA PHE A 186 -5.40 18.26 21.12
C PHE A 186 -4.43 19.35 21.61
N ARG A 187 -3.11 19.22 21.52
CA ARG A 187 -2.22 20.39 21.64
C ARG A 187 -2.45 21.43 20.54
N ARG A 188 -3.09 21.06 19.43
CA ARG A 188 -3.45 21.99 18.33
C ARG A 188 -4.85 22.57 18.46
N ALA A 189 -5.69 22.02 19.33
CA ALA A 189 -7.06 22.46 19.54
C ALA A 189 -7.27 22.48 21.05
N ASP A 190 -7.34 23.66 21.68
CA ASP A 190 -7.43 23.98 23.14
C ASP A 190 -8.53 23.24 23.96
N VAL A 191 -9.08 22.14 23.45
CA VAL A 191 -10.18 21.30 23.95
C VAL A 191 -9.80 20.48 25.19
N THR A 192 -8.51 20.35 25.53
CA THR A 192 -8.05 19.49 26.63
C THR A 192 -8.41 20.03 28.02
N ARG A 193 -8.69 21.34 28.17
CA ARG A 193 -8.85 21.96 29.49
C ARG A 193 -10.25 21.83 30.10
N GLU A 194 -11.29 21.71 29.27
CA GLU A 194 -12.68 21.65 29.74
C GLU A 194 -13.15 20.24 30.11
N VAL A 195 -12.47 19.20 29.61
CA VAL A 195 -12.81 17.78 29.83
C VAL A 195 -12.00 17.16 30.98
N LEU A 196 -10.90 17.80 31.39
CA LEU A 196 -9.95 17.27 32.37
C LEU A 196 -9.94 18.06 33.70
N ASP A 197 -11.02 18.74 34.05
CA ASP A 197 -11.19 19.21 35.43
C ASP A 197 -11.60 18.03 36.33
N ASP A 198 -10.85 17.86 37.42
CA ASP A 198 -10.78 16.76 38.38
C ASP A 198 -10.08 15.46 37.91
N ASP A 199 -8.77 15.39 38.23
CA ASP A 199 -7.93 14.19 38.37
C ASP A 199 -7.60 13.35 37.12
N GLY A 200 -6.66 13.83 36.30
CA GLY A 200 -5.72 12.92 35.62
C GLY A 200 -4.94 13.45 34.43
N ASP A 201 -3.71 13.95 34.66
CA ASP A 201 -2.67 14.20 33.66
C ASP A 201 -2.12 12.91 32.99
N ASP A 202 -2.83 11.79 33.06
CA ASP A 202 -2.37 10.50 32.52
C ASP A 202 -2.96 10.26 31.12
N GLU A 203 -2.29 10.82 30.11
CA GLU A 203 -2.58 10.61 28.67
C GLU A 203 -2.65 9.10 28.31
N LEU A 204 -1.89 8.27 29.01
CA LEU A 204 -1.84 6.83 28.84
C LEU A 204 -3.08 6.16 29.43
N ARG A 205 -3.64 6.70 30.53
CA ARG A 205 -4.93 6.30 31.08
C ARG A 205 -6.07 6.66 30.14
N LEU A 206 -6.10 7.86 29.56
CA LEU A 206 -7.10 8.24 28.55
C LEU A 206 -7.02 7.31 27.33
N ALA A 207 -5.82 7.08 26.79
CA ALA A 207 -5.67 6.21 25.65
C ALA A 207 -5.97 4.73 25.95
N ARG A 208 -5.63 4.25 27.15
CA ARG A 208 -6.07 2.92 27.62
C ARG A 208 -7.59 2.89 27.75
N TRP A 209 -8.22 3.91 28.31
CA TRP A 209 -9.68 4.01 28.44
C TRP A 209 -10.40 4.05 27.08
N LEU A 210 -9.80 4.66 26.05
CA LEU A 210 -10.29 4.63 24.67
C LEU A 210 -10.19 3.25 24.00
N VAL A 211 -9.17 2.48 24.37
CA VAL A 211 -8.93 1.13 23.83
C VAL A 211 -9.69 0.06 24.63
N TYR A 212 -9.93 0.30 25.93
CA TYR A 212 -10.58 -0.61 26.87
C TYR A 212 -11.68 0.12 27.69
N PRO A 213 -12.79 0.52 27.06
CA PRO A 213 -13.88 1.19 27.78
C PRO A 213 -14.53 0.26 28.82
N ASP A 214 -14.46 -1.05 28.64
CA ASP A 214 -15.15 -2.01 29.53
C ASP A 214 -14.27 -2.51 30.70
N GLU A 215 -12.96 -2.21 30.70
CA GLU A 215 -12.00 -2.70 31.72
C GLU A 215 -11.74 -1.70 32.86
N LEU A 216 -12.19 -0.44 32.73
CA LEU A 216 -12.02 0.59 33.75
C LEU A 216 -13.37 0.99 34.38
N PRO A 217 -13.45 1.10 35.72
CA PRO A 217 -14.66 1.56 36.39
C PRO A 217 -15.01 2.98 35.89
N GLY A 218 -16.21 3.14 35.32
CA GLY A 218 -16.69 4.38 34.70
C GLY A 218 -16.60 4.46 33.18
N GLY A 219 -16.10 3.42 32.47
CA GLY A 219 -15.95 3.48 31.01
C GLY A 219 -17.22 3.33 30.16
N GLY A 220 -18.38 3.09 30.78
CA GLY A 220 -19.68 3.41 30.16
C GLY A 220 -19.80 4.90 29.83
N GLY A 221 -19.18 5.75 30.66
CA GLY A 221 -19.14 7.19 30.51
C GLY A 221 -18.48 7.66 29.22
N PHE A 222 -17.44 7.00 28.65
CA PHE A 222 -16.90 7.50 27.37
C PHE A 222 -17.84 7.28 26.22
N ARG A 223 -18.40 6.07 26.10
CA ARG A 223 -19.34 5.75 25.02
C ARG A 223 -20.56 6.63 25.13
N GLU A 224 -21.05 6.87 26.34
CA GLU A 224 -22.19 7.72 26.61
C GLU A 224 -21.84 9.20 26.44
N THR A 225 -20.68 9.67 26.90
CA THR A 225 -20.22 11.07 26.73
C THR A 225 -19.86 11.36 25.28
N ILE A 226 -19.23 10.46 24.54
CA ILE A 226 -18.97 10.60 23.10
C ILE A 226 -20.26 10.45 22.32
N ALA A 227 -21.12 9.50 22.63
CA ALA A 227 -22.43 9.42 22.01
C ALA A 227 -23.25 10.67 22.33
N HIS A 228 -23.16 11.22 23.54
CA HIS A 228 -23.85 12.43 23.96
C HIS A 228 -23.23 13.68 23.33
N LEU A 229 -21.91 13.78 23.20
CA LEU A 229 -21.21 14.85 22.49
C LEU A 229 -21.49 14.77 21.00
N TYR A 230 -21.46 13.58 20.39
CA TYR A 230 -21.89 13.39 19.00
C TYR A 230 -23.39 13.54 18.82
N LEU A 231 -24.23 13.27 19.82
CA LEU A 231 -25.68 13.56 19.77
C LEU A 231 -25.92 15.06 19.91
N LEU A 232 -25.20 15.77 20.78
CA LEU A 232 -25.27 17.22 20.90
C LEU A 232 -24.73 17.91 19.64
N GLU A 233 -23.67 17.36 19.05
CA GLU A 233 -23.04 17.86 17.84
C GLU A 233 -23.83 17.45 16.60
N ALA A 234 -24.43 16.26 16.56
CA ALA A 234 -25.38 15.83 15.53
C ALA A 234 -26.70 16.58 15.66
N GLU A 235 -27.20 16.89 16.85
CA GLU A 235 -28.36 17.75 17.06
C GLU A 235 -28.01 19.19 16.67
N LYS A 236 -26.78 19.68 16.89
CA LYS A 236 -26.27 20.96 16.34
C LYS A 236 -26.18 20.93 14.80
N VAL A 237 -25.71 19.82 14.23
CA VAL A 237 -25.55 19.65 12.79
C VAL A 237 -26.90 19.41 12.12
N ASP A 238 -27.86 18.76 12.77
CA ASP A 238 -29.20 18.47 12.26
C ASP A 238 -30.15 19.66 12.48
N SER A 239 -29.98 20.44 13.56
CA SER A 239 -30.57 21.78 13.65
C SER A 239 -29.93 22.79 12.69
N SER A 240 -28.71 22.53 12.19
CA SER A 240 -28.09 23.29 11.08
C SER A 240 -28.40 22.74 9.67
N ARG A 241 -28.75 21.45 9.52
CA ARG A 241 -29.13 20.78 8.24
C ARG A 241 -30.63 20.78 7.99
N SER A 242 -31.43 20.95 9.04
CA SER A 242 -32.82 21.41 8.94
C SER A 242 -32.89 22.92 8.64
N ALA A 243 -31.77 23.55 8.24
CA ALA A 243 -31.82 24.75 7.43
C ALA A 243 -32.47 24.37 6.08
N THR A 244 -33.77 24.61 6.00
CA THR A 244 -34.60 24.55 4.80
C THR A 244 -33.76 24.87 3.56
N THR A 245 -33.67 23.94 2.60
CA THR A 245 -33.00 24.17 1.31
C THR A 245 -33.40 25.56 0.82
N PRO A 246 -32.46 26.51 0.67
CA PRO A 246 -32.81 27.88 0.35
C PRO A 246 -33.63 27.93 -0.94
N ALA A 247 -34.65 28.78 -1.01
CA ALA A 247 -35.52 28.86 -2.18
C ALA A 247 -34.73 29.08 -3.48
N TRP A 248 -33.65 29.85 -3.43
CA TRP A 248 -32.75 30.06 -4.56
C TRP A 248 -32.09 28.77 -5.05
N ALA A 249 -31.81 27.81 -4.17
CA ALA A 249 -31.14 26.55 -4.53
C ALA A 249 -32.08 25.67 -5.36
N LEU A 250 -33.37 25.67 -5.04
CA LEU A 250 -34.41 25.02 -5.87
C LEU A 250 -34.57 25.71 -7.22
N THR A 251 -34.58 27.05 -7.24
CA THR A 251 -34.68 27.84 -8.49
C THR A 251 -33.41 27.76 -9.34
N LEU A 252 -32.24 27.44 -8.79
CA LEU A 252 -31.02 27.17 -9.58
C LEU A 252 -30.82 25.68 -9.89
N GLY A 253 -31.50 24.78 -9.18
CA GLY A 253 -31.28 23.33 -9.28
C GLY A 253 -29.94 22.89 -8.67
N VAL A 254 -29.45 23.58 -7.64
CA VAL A 254 -28.18 23.28 -6.97
C VAL A 254 -28.47 22.56 -5.66
N VAL A 255 -27.78 21.44 -5.44
CA VAL A 255 -27.85 20.68 -4.18
C VAL A 255 -26.59 20.94 -3.33
N PRO A 256 -26.69 20.86 -1.99
CA PRO A 256 -25.52 20.90 -1.12
C PRO A 256 -24.45 19.85 -1.52
N PRO A 257 -23.14 20.13 -1.31
CA PRO A 257 -22.58 21.36 -0.78
C PRO A 257 -22.60 22.50 -1.80
N PHE A 258 -22.91 23.71 -1.32
CA PHE A 258 -22.93 24.93 -2.13
C PHE A 258 -21.52 25.51 -2.25
N SER A 259 -21.16 25.98 -3.44
CA SER A 259 -19.97 26.79 -3.68
C SER A 259 -20.26 27.87 -4.70
N SER A 260 -19.54 28.98 -4.64
CA SER A 260 -19.66 30.09 -5.58
C SER A 260 -19.53 29.65 -7.04
N GLU A 261 -18.62 28.71 -7.32
CA GLU A 261 -18.42 28.13 -8.65
C GLU A 261 -19.63 27.31 -9.13
N ARG A 262 -20.19 26.44 -8.27
CA ARG A 262 -21.37 25.62 -8.62
C ARG A 262 -22.60 26.49 -8.89
N VAL A 263 -22.82 27.50 -8.06
CA VAL A 263 -23.90 28.48 -8.23
C VAL A 263 -23.77 29.21 -9.57
N ARG A 264 -22.57 29.68 -9.92
CA ARG A 264 -22.31 30.37 -11.20
C ARG A 264 -22.49 29.46 -12.40
N SER A 265 -22.03 28.21 -12.31
CA SER A 265 -22.18 27.23 -13.38
C SER A 265 -23.66 26.90 -13.63
N ALA A 266 -24.43 26.65 -12.56
CA ALA A 266 -25.85 26.35 -12.64
C ALA A 266 -26.67 27.52 -13.22
N TYR A 267 -26.40 28.75 -12.77
CA TYR A 267 -27.01 29.95 -13.35
C TYR A 267 -26.73 30.03 -14.86
N ARG A 268 -25.48 29.93 -15.29
CA ARG A 268 -25.11 29.98 -16.72
C ARG A 268 -25.80 28.90 -17.55
N ALA A 269 -25.89 27.68 -17.03
CA ALA A 269 -26.55 26.59 -17.71
C ALA A 269 -28.05 26.87 -17.89
N ARG A 270 -28.71 27.35 -16.84
CA ARG A 270 -30.16 27.61 -16.84
C ARG A 270 -30.53 28.90 -17.57
N SER A 271 -29.68 29.93 -17.55
CA SER A 271 -29.87 31.15 -18.32
C SER A 271 -29.95 30.86 -19.81
N LYS A 272 -29.14 29.93 -20.34
CA LYS A 272 -29.18 29.54 -21.76
C LYS A 272 -30.52 28.96 -22.19
N THR A 273 -31.27 28.36 -21.28
CA THR A 273 -32.56 27.72 -21.60
C THR A 273 -33.74 28.67 -21.39
N VAL A 274 -33.67 29.58 -20.42
CA VAL A 274 -34.79 30.46 -20.07
C VAL A 274 -34.65 31.89 -20.59
N HIS A 275 -33.58 32.21 -21.35
CA HIS A 275 -33.38 33.56 -21.88
C HIS A 275 -34.48 33.94 -22.88
N PRO A 276 -35.08 35.14 -22.80
CA PRO A 276 -36.13 35.58 -23.72
C PRO A 276 -35.65 35.61 -25.18
N ASP A 277 -34.42 36.02 -25.44
CA ASP A 277 -33.83 36.02 -26.80
C ASP A 277 -33.73 34.64 -27.43
N THR A 278 -33.72 33.57 -26.63
CA THR A 278 -33.74 32.18 -27.13
C THR A 278 -35.15 31.58 -27.12
N GLY A 279 -36.19 32.39 -26.95
CA GLY A 279 -37.59 31.97 -26.86
C GLY A 279 -38.04 31.53 -25.46
N GLY A 280 -37.27 31.85 -24.41
CA GLY A 280 -37.64 31.56 -23.02
C GLY A 280 -38.63 32.58 -22.43
N ASP A 281 -39.21 32.26 -21.27
CA ASP A 281 -40.11 33.18 -20.55
C ASP A 281 -39.31 34.26 -19.81
N HIS A 282 -39.59 35.53 -20.11
CA HIS A 282 -38.98 36.67 -19.43
C HIS A 282 -39.21 36.64 -17.91
N ALA A 283 -40.40 36.22 -17.46
CA ALA A 283 -40.70 36.14 -16.03
C ALA A 283 -39.89 35.04 -15.33
N GLU A 284 -39.63 33.92 -16.00
CA GLU A 284 -38.71 32.89 -15.51
C GLU A 284 -37.27 33.37 -15.44
N PHE A 285 -36.80 34.11 -16.45
CA PHE A 285 -35.45 34.66 -16.46
C PHE A 285 -35.23 35.64 -15.31
N VAL A 286 -36.20 36.51 -15.01
CA VAL A 286 -36.14 37.43 -13.86
C VAL A 286 -36.10 36.66 -12.54
N ARG A 287 -36.92 35.60 -12.37
CA ARG A 287 -36.87 34.72 -11.18
C ARG A 287 -35.51 34.04 -11.03
N LEU A 288 -34.91 33.60 -12.13
CA LEU A 288 -33.60 32.98 -12.14
C LEU A 288 -32.49 33.97 -11.70
N GLN A 289 -32.55 35.21 -12.17
CA GLN A 289 -31.58 36.24 -11.82
C GLN A 289 -31.66 36.61 -10.33
N ALA A 290 -32.87 36.81 -9.79
CA ALA A 290 -33.06 37.07 -8.37
C ALA A 290 -32.52 35.93 -7.49
N ALA A 291 -32.76 34.67 -7.89
CA ALA A 291 -32.20 33.51 -7.20
C ALA A 291 -30.66 33.47 -7.25
N TYR A 292 -30.04 33.88 -8.36
CA TYR A 292 -28.59 33.96 -8.45
C TYR A 292 -27.99 35.00 -7.51
N GLU A 293 -28.60 36.18 -7.41
CA GLU A 293 -28.17 37.25 -6.49
C GLU A 293 -28.29 36.82 -5.02
N ASP A 294 -29.38 36.14 -4.66
CA ASP A 294 -29.57 35.55 -3.33
C ASP A 294 -28.49 34.51 -3.01
N ALA A 295 -28.17 33.65 -3.99
CA ALA A 295 -27.14 32.63 -3.85
C ALA A 295 -25.73 33.25 -3.68
N GLN A 296 -25.42 34.32 -4.41
CA GLN A 296 -24.15 35.04 -4.25
C GLN A 296 -24.01 35.66 -2.85
N ARG A 297 -25.08 36.30 -2.34
CA ARG A 297 -25.10 36.84 -0.96
C ARG A 297 -24.91 35.73 0.06
N TYR A 298 -25.55 34.58 -0.15
CA TYR A 298 -25.41 33.41 0.71
C TYR A 298 -23.97 32.87 0.76
N CYS A 299 -23.32 32.72 -0.40
CA CYS A 299 -21.93 32.26 -0.48
C CYS A 299 -20.96 33.26 0.15
N ALA A 300 -21.13 34.56 -0.12
CA ALA A 300 -20.28 35.62 0.44
C ALA A 300 -20.36 35.67 1.97
N ALA A 301 -21.56 35.58 2.54
CA ALA A 301 -21.77 35.58 4.00
C ALA A 301 -21.14 34.36 4.71
N ARG A 302 -20.81 33.29 3.97
CA ARG A 302 -20.28 32.02 4.50
C ARG A 302 -18.86 31.70 4.03
N GLY A 303 -18.25 32.54 3.19
CA GLY A 303 -16.91 32.30 2.63
C GLY A 303 -16.83 31.09 1.68
N LEU A 304 -17.87 30.87 0.87
CA LEU A 304 -18.00 29.74 -0.09
C LEU A 304 -17.75 30.13 -1.56
#